data_AF-A0A7X7MDD3-F1
#
_entry.id   AF-A0A7X7MDD3-F1
#
_cell.length_a   1.000
_cell.length_b   1.000
_cell.length_c   1.000
_cell.angle_alpha   90.00
_cell.angle_beta   90.00
_cell.angle_gamma   90.00
#
_symmetry.space_group_name_H-M   'P 1'
#
loop_
_entity.id
_entity.type
_entity.pdbx_description
1 polymer ?
#
loop_
_entity_poly.entity_id
_entity_poly.type
_entity_poly.pdbx_seq_one_letter_code
_entity_poly.pdbx_strand_id
1 'polypeptide(L)'
;MWRLRMLGRVVGRGLERFEVWSLCIGVGGLALLLIANVVARTCFKSLYYAEELTEFLVIFTTFVGVSYAVRRARHIRMGAIFDALPYRAQKTMIFVIAAVSGGVMFIMA
;
A
#
# COMPACT_ATOMS: atom_id res chain seq x y z
N MET A 1 -25.15 -4.54 -25.49
CA MET A 1 -24.39 -3.84 -24.43
C MET A 1 -24.29 -4.61 -23.08
N TRP A 2 -25.14 -5.59 -22.77
CA TRP A 2 -25.11 -6.31 -21.47
C TRP A 2 -24.00 -7.39 -21.32
N ARG A 3 -23.57 -8.03 -22.42
CA ARG A 3 -22.52 -9.08 -22.38
C ARG A 3 -21.11 -8.57 -22.05
N LEU A 4 -20.72 -7.38 -22.52
CA LEU A 4 -19.39 -6.81 -22.25
C LEU A 4 -19.16 -6.50 -20.75
N ARG A 5 -20.22 -6.12 -20.03
CA ARG A 5 -20.15 -5.81 -18.58
C ARG A 5 -19.95 -7.04 -17.69
N MET A 6 -20.32 -8.24 -18.15
CA MET A 6 -20.03 -9.48 -17.41
C MET A 6 -18.59 -9.92 -17.65
N LEU A 7 -18.10 -9.81 -18.88
CA LEU A 7 -16.73 -10.18 -19.24
C LEU A 7 -15.70 -9.38 -18.43
N GLY A 8 -15.89 -8.05 -18.34
CA GLY A 8 -15.03 -7.18 -17.53
C GLY A 8 -14.99 -7.53 -16.04
N ARG A 9 -16.09 -8.06 -15.48
CA ARG A 9 -16.16 -8.50 -14.06
C ARG A 9 -15.49 -9.85 -13.80
N VAL A 10 -15.39 -10.71 -14.79
CA VAL A 10 -14.70 -12.01 -14.66
C VAL A 10 -13.19 -11.81 -14.84
N VAL A 11 -12.80 -11.06 -15.86
CA VAL A 11 -11.39 -10.68 -16.10
C VAL A 11 -10.83 -9.88 -14.91
N GLY A 12 -11.61 -8.93 -14.38
CA GLY A 12 -11.21 -8.17 -13.19
C GLY A 12 -10.93 -9.03 -11.95
N ARG A 13 -11.74 -10.07 -11.71
CA ARG A 13 -11.55 -11.00 -10.57
C ARG A 13 -10.35 -11.95 -10.77
N GLY A 14 -10.10 -12.38 -12.01
CA GLY A 14 -8.92 -13.18 -12.34
C GLY A 14 -7.64 -12.39 -12.13
N LEU A 15 -7.63 -11.14 -12.58
CA LEU A 15 -6.47 -10.25 -12.43
C LEU A 15 -6.22 -9.87 -10.97
N GLU A 16 -7.27 -9.64 -10.16
CA GLU A 16 -7.12 -9.39 -8.72
C GLU A 16 -6.47 -10.57 -8.00
N ARG A 17 -6.86 -11.80 -8.34
CA ARG A 17 -6.17 -13.00 -7.81
C ARG A 17 -4.70 -12.97 -8.22
N PHE A 18 -4.41 -12.77 -9.50
CA PHE A 18 -3.04 -12.77 -10.01
C PHE A 18 -2.16 -11.70 -9.35
N GLU A 19 -2.67 -10.48 -9.16
CA GLU A 19 -1.96 -9.40 -8.43
C GLU A 19 -1.64 -9.81 -6.99
N VAL A 20 -2.61 -10.37 -6.26
CA VAL A 20 -2.40 -10.82 -4.86
C VAL A 20 -1.36 -11.95 -4.79
N TRP A 21 -1.44 -12.93 -5.68
CA TRP A 21 -0.48 -14.04 -5.74
C TRP A 21 0.94 -13.55 -6.06
N SER A 22 1.09 -12.65 -7.03
CA SER A 22 2.37 -12.01 -7.38
C SER A 22 2.97 -11.25 -6.19
N LEU A 23 2.14 -10.50 -5.45
CA LEU A 23 2.57 -9.77 -4.25
C LEU A 23 3.00 -10.69 -3.11
N CYS A 24 2.24 -11.74 -2.82
CA CYS A 24 2.60 -12.71 -1.78
C CYS A 24 3.94 -13.39 -2.08
N ILE A 25 4.18 -13.77 -3.35
CA ILE A 25 5.44 -14.38 -3.77
C ILE A 25 6.59 -13.37 -3.71
N GLY A 26 6.37 -12.13 -4.19
CA GLY A 26 7.40 -11.09 -4.19
C GLY A 26 7.84 -10.71 -2.77
N VAL A 27 6.90 -10.42 -1.88
CA VAL A 27 7.19 -10.06 -0.48
C VAL A 27 7.76 -11.25 0.29
N GLY A 28 7.23 -12.46 0.08
CA GLY A 28 7.76 -13.68 0.70
C GLY A 28 9.19 -13.99 0.27
N GLY A 29 9.48 -13.87 -1.03
CA GLY A 29 10.83 -14.02 -1.58
C GLY A 29 11.81 -12.98 -1.03
N LEU A 30 11.37 -11.72 -0.93
CA LEU A 30 12.16 -10.63 -0.35
C LEU A 30 12.49 -10.90 1.13
N ALA A 31 11.52 -11.35 1.93
CA ALA A 31 11.75 -11.68 3.32
C ALA A 31 12.76 -12.82 3.48
N LEU A 32 12.63 -13.89 2.68
CA LEU A 32 13.58 -15.01 2.68
C LEU A 32 14.99 -14.58 2.28
N LEU A 33 15.10 -13.73 1.24
CA LEU A 33 16.38 -13.18 0.78
C LEU A 33 17.06 -12.33 1.85
N LEU A 34 16.31 -11.46 2.54
CA LEU A 34 16.85 -10.66 3.64
C LEU A 34 17.34 -11.52 4.81
N ILE A 35 16.54 -12.51 5.22
CA ILE A 35 16.93 -13.46 6.28
C ILE A 35 18.19 -14.24 5.86
N ALA A 36 18.21 -14.77 4.64
CA ALA A 36 19.37 -15.46 4.10
C ALA A 36 20.61 -14.57 4.04
N ASN A 37 20.45 -13.28 3.69
CA ASN A 37 21.55 -12.32 3.67
C ASN A 37 22.10 -12.02 5.08
N VAL A 38 21.22 -11.85 6.08
CA VAL A 38 21.63 -11.68 7.48
C VAL A 38 22.38 -12.92 7.99
N VAL A 39 21.87 -14.12 7.74
CA VAL A 39 22.52 -15.38 8.13
C VAL A 39 23.86 -15.55 7.40
N ALA A 40 23.89 -15.26 6.10
CA ALA A 40 25.11 -15.34 5.30
C ALA A 40 26.17 -14.37 5.83
N ARG A 41 25.80 -13.15 6.23
CA ARG A 41 26.73 -12.17 6.83
C ARG A 41 27.31 -12.64 8.17
N THR A 42 26.58 -13.44 8.93
CA THR A 42 27.04 -13.96 10.23
C THR A 42 27.93 -15.20 10.10
N CYS A 43 27.72 -16.05 9.07
CA CYS A 43 28.46 -17.32 8.91
C CYS A 43 29.51 -17.32 7.79
N PHE A 44 29.39 -16.48 6.76
CA PHE A 44 30.29 -16.42 5.59
C PHE A 44 30.47 -14.96 5.10
N LYS A 45 31.33 -14.75 4.09
CA LYS A 45 31.41 -13.46 3.38
C LYS A 45 30.02 -13.09 2.82
N SER A 46 29.65 -11.82 2.93
CA SER A 46 28.38 -11.28 2.43
C SER A 46 28.10 -11.73 0.99
N LEU A 47 26.88 -12.23 0.73
CA LEU A 47 26.41 -12.54 -0.61
C LEU A 47 26.43 -11.26 -1.47
N TYR A 48 27.39 -11.15 -2.39
CA TYR A 48 27.57 -9.97 -3.24
C TYR A 48 26.30 -9.63 -4.05
N TYR A 49 25.55 -10.64 -4.49
CA TYR A 49 24.34 -10.49 -5.31
C TYR A 49 23.03 -10.34 -4.51
N ALA A 50 23.06 -10.50 -3.18
CA ALA A 50 21.83 -10.44 -2.39
C ALA A 50 21.25 -9.02 -2.31
N GLU A 51 22.11 -8.01 -2.34
CA GLU A 51 21.70 -6.60 -2.29
C GLU A 51 21.00 -6.18 -3.59
N GLU A 52 21.60 -6.49 -4.74
CA GLU A 52 21.02 -6.21 -6.05
C GLU A 52 19.66 -6.90 -6.24
N LEU A 53 19.57 -8.19 -5.91
CA LEU A 53 18.30 -8.95 -6.01
C LEU A 53 17.21 -8.38 -5.09
N THR A 54 17.58 -7.95 -3.89
CA THR A 54 16.62 -7.35 -2.95
C THR A 54 16.10 -6.03 -3.52
N GLU A 55 16.96 -5.18 -4.08
CA GLU A 55 16.55 -3.91 -4.71
C GLU A 55 15.60 -4.16 -5.89
N PHE A 56 15.93 -5.09 -6.79
CA PHE A 56 15.03 -5.47 -7.89
C PHE A 56 13.67 -5.98 -7.40
N LEU A 57 13.64 -6.81 -6.35
CA LEU A 57 12.38 -7.31 -5.78
C LEU A 57 11.56 -6.19 -5.12
N VAL A 58 12.20 -5.24 -4.43
CA VAL A 58 11.53 -4.06 -3.85
C VAL A 58 10.87 -3.24 -4.96
N ILE A 59 11.61 -2.96 -6.04
CA ILE A 59 11.07 -2.22 -7.18
C ILE A 59 9.89 -2.98 -7.80
N PHE A 60 10.02 -4.29 -8.02
CA PHE A 60 8.93 -5.11 -8.55
C PHE A 60 7.68 -5.09 -7.66
N THR A 61 7.83 -5.34 -6.35
CA THR A 61 6.68 -5.42 -5.43
C THR A 61 6.00 -4.06 -5.22
N THR A 62 6.72 -2.95 -5.33
CA THR A 62 6.13 -1.61 -5.19
C THR A 62 5.24 -1.28 -6.38
N PHE A 63 5.70 -1.49 -7.62
CA PHE A 63 4.86 -1.28 -8.80
C PHE A 63 3.61 -2.18 -8.81
N VAL A 64 3.77 -3.47 -8.50
CA VAL A 64 2.62 -4.40 -8.40
C VAL A 64 1.70 -4.00 -7.24
N GLY A 65 2.26 -3.56 -6.11
CA GLY A 65 1.51 -3.17 -4.92
C GLY A 65 0.66 -1.92 -5.14
N VAL A 66 1.21 -0.93 -5.84
CA VAL A 66 0.49 0.29 -6.22
C VAL A 66 -0.66 -0.03 -7.19
N SER A 67 -0.44 -0.90 -8.19
CA SER A 67 -1.51 -1.36 -9.10
C SER A 67 -2.69 -1.96 -8.35
N TYR A 68 -2.41 -2.83 -7.37
CA TYR A 68 -3.42 -3.44 -6.52
C TYR A 68 -4.15 -2.40 -5.64
N ALA A 69 -3.41 -1.47 -5.03
CA ALA A 69 -3.96 -0.42 -4.17
C ALA A 69 -4.93 0.51 -4.93
N VAL A 70 -4.57 0.90 -6.17
CA VAL A 70 -5.41 1.76 -7.02
C VAL A 70 -6.73 1.08 -7.40
N ARG A 71 -6.73 -0.22 -7.68
CA ARG A 71 -7.99 -0.97 -7.97
C ARG A 71 -8.94 -1.02 -6.78
N ARG A 72 -8.40 -1.03 -5.56
CA ARG A 72 -9.17 -0.98 -4.32
C ARG A 72 -9.51 0.43 -3.86
N ALA A 73 -9.14 1.46 -4.63
CA ALA A 73 -9.47 2.86 -4.36
C ALA A 73 -10.98 3.16 -4.55
N ARG A 74 -11.80 2.57 -3.68
CA ARG A 74 -13.01 3.23 -3.18
C ARG A 74 -12.50 4.55 -2.63
N HIS A 75 -12.93 5.69 -3.19
CA HIS A 75 -12.55 7.05 -2.78
C HIS A 75 -11.99 7.04 -1.36
N ILE A 76 -10.69 7.29 -1.20
CA ILE A 76 -10.09 7.38 0.13
C ILE A 76 -10.65 8.65 0.76
N ARG A 77 -11.86 8.54 1.32
CA ARG A 77 -12.24 9.37 2.45
C ARG A 77 -11.24 8.97 3.51
N MET A 78 -10.20 9.78 3.66
CA MET A 78 -9.23 9.67 4.73
C MET A 78 -9.92 10.11 6.02
N GLY A 79 -10.86 9.28 6.44
CA GLY A 79 -11.86 9.56 7.44
C GLY A 79 -12.25 8.30 8.17
N ALA A 80 -11.52 7.18 8.06
CA ALA A 80 -11.82 5.98 8.85
C ALA A 80 -11.92 6.29 10.36
N ILE A 81 -11.08 7.22 10.85
CA ILE A 81 -11.13 7.71 12.23
C ILE A 81 -12.33 8.66 12.43
N PHE A 82 -12.65 9.53 11.47
CA PHE A 82 -13.81 10.44 11.54
C PHE A 82 -15.17 9.73 11.40
N ASP A 83 -15.25 8.68 10.59
CA ASP A 83 -16.44 7.88 10.28
C ASP A 83 -16.69 6.80 11.35
N ALA A 84 -15.65 6.37 12.08
CA ALA A 84 -15.80 5.45 13.22
C ALA A 84 -16.18 6.16 14.54
N LEU A 85 -16.11 7.50 14.59
CA LEU A 85 -16.39 8.29 15.77
C LEU A 85 -17.89 8.68 15.86
N PRO A 86 -18.48 8.74 17.06
CA PRO A 86 -19.85 9.23 17.23
C PRO A 86 -19.97 10.69 16.77
N TYR A 87 -21.15 11.06 16.24
CA TYR A 87 -21.45 12.37 15.62
C TYR A 87 -20.95 13.60 16.43
N ARG A 88 -20.94 13.48 17.77
CA ARG A 88 -20.46 14.53 18.68
C ARG A 88 -18.94 14.75 18.57
N ALA A 89 -18.16 13.68 18.49
CA ALA A 89 -16.70 13.74 18.38
C ALA A 89 -16.26 14.19 16.98
N GLN A 90 -17.00 13.82 15.93
CA GLN A 90 -16.76 14.29 14.57
C GLN A 90 -16.88 15.82 14.46
N LYS A 91 -17.88 16.41 15.12
CA LYS A 91 -18.13 17.86 15.12
C LYS A 91 -17.00 18.65 15.81
N THR A 92 -16.51 18.16 16.94
CA THR A 92 -15.38 18.77 17.65
C THR A 92 -14.11 18.71 16.81
N MET A 93 -13.86 17.58 16.16
CA MET A 93 -12.64 17.35 15.39
C MET A 93 -12.58 18.23 14.12
N ILE A 94 -13.73 18.53 13.50
CA ILE A 94 -13.83 19.53 12.41
C ILE A 94 -13.48 20.93 12.91
N PHE A 95 -13.97 21.34 14.09
CA PHE A 95 -13.66 22.64 14.67
C PHE A 95 -12.17 22.80 14.98
N VAL A 96 -11.54 21.75 15.50
CA VAL A 96 -10.10 21.73 15.78
C VAL A 96 -9.28 21.86 14.49
N ILE A 97 -9.61 21.10 13.44
CA ILE A 97 -8.90 21.22 12.15
C ILE A 97 -9.04 22.64 11.60
N ALA A 98 -10.25 23.20 11.58
CA ALA A 98 -10.47 24.54 11.06
C ALA A 98 -9.68 25.61 11.84
N ALA A 99 -9.64 25.49 13.17
CA ALA A 99 -8.86 26.39 14.02
C ALA A 99 -7.36 26.27 13.76
N VAL A 100 -6.83 25.04 13.62
CA VAL A 100 -5.42 24.80 13.34
C VAL A 100 -5.05 25.29 11.95
N SER A 101 -5.83 24.94 10.91
CA SER A 101 -5.59 25.42 9.55
C SER A 101 -5.66 26.94 9.43
N GLY A 102 -6.65 27.57 10.09
CA GLY A 102 -6.74 29.02 10.16
C GLY A 102 -5.56 29.66 10.89
N GLY A 103 -5.13 29.09 12.01
CA GLY A 103 -3.97 29.56 12.77
C GLY A 103 -2.67 29.46 11.98
N VAL A 104 -2.46 28.36 11.25
CA VAL A 104 -1.28 28.20 10.37
C VAL A 104 -1.30 29.21 9.24
N MET A 105 -2.45 29.44 8.59
CA MET A 105 -2.59 30.48 7.56
C MET A 105 -2.33 31.88 8.11
N PHE A 106 -2.77 32.16 9.34
CA PHE A 106 -2.53 33.44 9.99
C PHE A 106 -1.08 33.66 10.39
N ILE A 107 -0.35 32.60 10.75
CA ILE A 107 1.09 32.67 11.04
C ILE A 107 1.93 32.85 9.76
N MET A 108 1.46 32.30 8.64
CA MET A 108 2.14 32.36 7.34
C MET A 108 1.81 33.62 6.51
N ALA A 109 0.79 34.39 6.90
CA ALA A 109 0.39 35.64 6.26
C ALA A 109 1.07 36.85 6.90
#